data_AF-A0A9P9CI11-F1
#
_entry.id   AF-A0A9P9CI11-F1
#
_cell.length_a   1.000
_cell.length_b   1.000
_cell.length_c   1.000
_cell.angle_alpha   90.00
_cell.angle_beta   90.00
_cell.angle_gamma   90.00
#
_symmetry.space_group_name_H-M   'P 1'
#
loop_
_entity.id
_entity.type
_entity.pdbx_description
1 polymer ?
#
loop_
_entity_poly.entity_id
_entity_poly.type
_entity_poly.pdbx_seq_one_letter_code
_entity_poly.pdbx_strand_id
1 'polypeptide(L)'
;MTTPADGSPGKMRMFLWDITNPERDGALENDTSDEAGGMGDGWSDSIAFWMPQTADTFLDNTMRSFGVNDAKGIHSHPYSTSKTVNPYTYATLATKNEVHDIGEIWANMRINVYAALVGASGFDVKAHSDASLATGNAVWLHLFIDALALQPCRPTFITARDAWIQADENRYDGANACTLWSAFASRGFGQVARSARKDNADVPAECSGGSGTGTGQPPAPTTTTSDEPEPTATTTTSDEPAPTETTDPTDTQDSTDRQEPTELQDPRDFSECTDWWCFKQ
;
A
#
# COMPACT_ATOMS: atom_id res chain seq x y z
N MET A 1 15.41 6.99 -4.18
CA MET A 1 14.45 7.87 -4.88
C MET A 1 14.18 9.08 -3.99
N THR A 2 13.64 10.18 -4.50
CA THR A 2 13.12 11.29 -3.68
C THR A 2 11.75 11.71 -4.20
N THR A 3 10.78 11.83 -3.31
CA THR A 3 9.38 12.18 -3.58
C THR A 3 9.04 13.53 -2.93
N PRO A 4 9.43 14.67 -3.53
CA PRO A 4 8.97 15.97 -3.05
C PRO A 4 7.44 16.08 -3.18
N ALA A 5 6.86 17.10 -2.53
CA ALA A 5 5.44 17.40 -2.69
C ALA A 5 5.07 17.64 -4.17
N ASP A 6 3.77 17.48 -4.48
CA ASP A 6 3.26 17.69 -5.83
C ASP A 6 3.63 19.08 -6.38
N GLY A 7 3.81 19.17 -7.69
CA GLY A 7 4.38 20.35 -8.37
C GLY A 7 5.91 20.39 -8.40
N SER A 8 6.60 19.40 -7.83
CA SER A 8 8.05 19.21 -7.97
C SER A 8 8.40 17.84 -8.59
N PRO A 9 9.39 17.75 -9.49
CA PRO A 9 9.74 16.48 -10.11
C PRO A 9 10.32 15.50 -9.08
N GLY A 10 9.77 14.28 -9.05
CA GLY A 10 10.40 13.15 -8.37
C GLY A 10 11.78 12.86 -8.97
N LYS A 11 12.72 12.40 -8.14
CA LYS A 11 14.06 12.02 -8.61
C LYS A 11 14.31 10.55 -8.31
N MET A 12 14.39 9.75 -9.36
CA MET A 12 14.90 8.38 -9.28
C MET A 12 16.38 8.42 -9.65
N ARG A 13 17.25 7.98 -8.72
CA ARG A 13 18.65 7.73 -9.02
C ARG A 13 18.83 6.24 -9.12
N MET A 14 19.27 5.85 -10.28
CA MET A 14 19.46 4.48 -10.66
C MET A 14 20.97 4.22 -10.68
N PHE A 15 21.42 3.16 -10.01
CA PHE A 15 22.83 2.81 -9.94
C PHE A 15 23.07 1.49 -10.67
N LEU A 16 24.17 1.45 -11.43
CA LEU A 16 24.73 0.21 -11.94
C LEU A 16 25.35 -0.57 -10.78
N TRP A 17 25.08 -1.88 -10.76
CA TRP A 17 25.60 -2.81 -9.79
C TRP A 17 26.89 -3.44 -10.33
N ASP A 18 28.00 -3.16 -9.67
CA ASP A 18 29.36 -3.58 -10.05
C ASP A 18 29.74 -4.98 -9.53
N ILE A 19 28.78 -5.69 -8.93
CA ILE A 19 28.97 -7.04 -8.37
C ILE A 19 28.80 -8.17 -9.40
N THR A 20 28.48 -7.84 -10.67
CA THR A 20 28.36 -8.80 -11.78
C THR A 20 29.06 -8.28 -13.03
N ASN A 21 29.47 -9.17 -13.95
CA ASN A 21 29.99 -8.79 -15.27
C ASN A 21 29.20 -9.49 -16.39
N PRO A 22 28.41 -8.76 -17.20
CA PRO A 22 28.22 -7.30 -17.18
C PRO A 22 27.44 -6.82 -15.94
N GLU A 23 27.57 -5.53 -15.63
CA GLU A 23 26.85 -4.85 -14.56
C GLU A 23 25.33 -4.93 -14.80
N ARG A 24 24.54 -4.96 -13.71
CA ARG A 24 23.06 -5.01 -13.75
C ARG A 24 22.46 -3.72 -13.18
N ASP A 25 21.21 -3.39 -13.51
CA ASP A 25 20.55 -2.14 -13.13
C ASP A 25 19.38 -2.38 -12.15
N GLY A 26 19.13 -1.52 -11.16
CA GLY A 26 18.16 -1.78 -10.08
C GLY A 26 17.43 -0.54 -9.54
N ALA A 27 16.11 -0.46 -9.78
CA ALA A 27 15.25 0.69 -9.48
C ALA A 27 14.43 0.50 -8.19
N LEU A 28 14.12 1.63 -7.53
CA LEU A 28 13.16 1.86 -6.44
C LEU A 28 13.67 1.60 -5.02
N GLU A 29 13.74 2.68 -4.22
CA GLU A 29 13.95 2.69 -2.75
C GLU A 29 13.74 4.13 -2.24
N ASN A 30 13.10 4.34 -1.09
CA ASN A 30 13.00 5.66 -0.43
C ASN A 30 12.78 5.50 1.08
N ASP A 31 13.86 5.68 1.85
CA ASP A 31 13.89 5.29 3.26
C ASP A 31 13.53 6.45 4.20
N THR A 32 12.66 6.18 5.18
CA THR A 32 12.50 6.97 6.40
C THR A 32 12.57 6.03 7.60
N SER A 33 13.29 6.36 8.67
CA SER A 33 13.72 5.38 9.69
C SER A 33 12.65 4.95 10.71
N ASP A 34 11.38 4.90 10.34
CA ASP A 34 10.26 4.54 11.21
C ASP A 34 9.38 3.45 10.60
N GLU A 35 8.37 2.99 11.35
CA GLU A 35 7.45 1.94 10.90
C GLU A 35 6.76 2.29 9.57
N ALA A 36 6.44 3.58 9.36
CA ALA A 36 5.83 4.05 8.12
C ALA A 36 6.82 3.98 6.95
N GLY A 37 8.09 4.34 7.17
CA GLY A 37 9.13 4.21 6.16
C GLY A 37 9.49 2.77 5.83
N GLY A 38 9.53 1.88 6.82
CA GLY A 38 9.65 0.45 6.56
C GLY A 38 8.47 -0.10 5.76
N MET A 39 7.25 0.36 6.04
CA MET A 39 6.13 0.04 5.15
C MET A 39 6.31 0.61 3.73
N GLY A 40 6.96 1.77 3.60
CA GLY A 40 7.47 2.37 2.34
C GLY A 40 8.17 1.36 1.44
N ASP A 41 9.18 0.69 1.98
CA ASP A 41 9.93 -0.36 1.27
C ASP A 41 9.03 -1.52 0.92
N GLY A 42 8.21 -1.96 1.88
CA GLY A 42 7.29 -3.04 1.62
C GLY A 42 6.32 -2.71 0.46
N TRP A 43 5.77 -1.49 0.39
CA TRP A 43 4.87 -1.07 -0.72
C TRP A 43 5.58 -1.20 -2.06
N SER A 44 6.84 -0.76 -2.12
CA SER A 44 7.68 -0.88 -3.30
C SER A 44 7.89 -2.35 -3.70
N ASP A 45 8.19 -3.21 -2.73
CA ASP A 45 8.38 -4.64 -2.99
C ASP A 45 7.10 -5.36 -3.41
N SER A 46 5.97 -4.97 -2.84
CA SER A 46 4.67 -5.58 -3.14
C SER A 46 4.24 -5.27 -4.58
N ILE A 47 4.45 -4.03 -5.04
CA ILE A 47 4.15 -3.69 -6.44
C ILE A 47 5.17 -4.33 -7.38
N ALA A 48 6.45 -4.39 -7.00
CA ALA A 48 7.48 -5.10 -7.76
C ALA A 48 7.21 -6.61 -7.86
N PHE A 49 6.55 -7.20 -6.86
CA PHE A 49 6.05 -8.58 -6.91
C PHE A 49 4.88 -8.74 -7.89
N TRP A 50 3.91 -7.81 -7.90
CA TRP A 50 2.70 -7.91 -8.72
C TRP A 50 2.96 -7.70 -10.22
N MET A 51 3.79 -6.73 -10.57
CA MET A 51 4.08 -6.33 -11.97
C MET A 51 4.56 -7.46 -12.91
N PRO A 52 5.44 -8.39 -12.51
CA PRO A 52 5.91 -9.46 -13.40
C PRO A 52 4.97 -10.69 -13.44
N GLN A 53 3.84 -10.70 -12.72
CA GLN A 53 2.97 -11.87 -12.66
C GLN A 53 2.28 -12.11 -14.01
N THR A 54 2.41 -13.33 -14.54
CA THR A 54 1.83 -13.71 -15.85
C THR A 54 0.95 -14.96 -15.80
N ALA A 55 0.83 -15.58 -14.62
CA ALA A 55 0.00 -16.75 -14.38
C ALA A 55 -0.53 -16.76 -12.94
N ASP A 56 -1.50 -17.63 -12.68
CA ASP A 56 -2.05 -17.91 -11.34
C ASP A 56 -1.10 -18.72 -10.44
N THR A 57 0.00 -19.21 -11.00
CA THR A 57 0.99 -19.99 -10.26
C THR A 57 1.74 -19.08 -9.30
N PHE A 58 1.44 -19.22 -8.01
CA PHE A 58 2.17 -18.52 -6.97
C PHE A 58 3.57 -19.16 -6.81
N LEU A 59 4.61 -18.39 -7.10
CA LEU A 59 5.99 -18.79 -6.88
C LEU A 59 6.59 -17.99 -5.72
N ASP A 60 7.38 -18.66 -4.90
CA ASP A 60 8.20 -17.97 -3.91
C ASP A 60 9.17 -17.04 -4.65
N ASN A 61 9.15 -15.75 -4.28
CA ASN A 61 9.89 -14.73 -5.01
C ASN A 61 10.97 -14.12 -4.13
N THR A 62 12.19 -14.08 -4.66
CA THR A 62 13.30 -13.36 -4.03
C THR A 62 13.46 -12.00 -4.69
N MET A 63 13.58 -10.95 -3.88
CA MET A 63 13.80 -9.62 -4.44
C MET A 63 15.22 -9.51 -4.97
N ARG A 64 15.34 -8.95 -6.18
CA ARG A 64 16.62 -8.50 -6.75
C ARG A 64 17.67 -9.59 -7.01
N SER A 65 17.27 -10.86 -7.00
CA SER A 65 18.18 -12.00 -7.27
C SER A 65 18.92 -11.89 -8.60
N PHE A 66 18.28 -11.32 -9.63
CA PHE A 66 18.96 -10.94 -10.86
C PHE A 66 19.99 -9.83 -10.58
N GLY A 67 19.61 -8.68 -10.04
CA GLY A 67 20.52 -7.55 -9.83
C GLY A 67 21.79 -7.90 -9.04
N VAL A 68 21.67 -8.79 -8.03
CA VAL A 68 22.82 -9.21 -7.19
C VAL A 68 23.49 -10.52 -7.61
N ASN A 69 22.95 -11.20 -8.61
CA ASN A 69 23.40 -12.54 -9.06
C ASN A 69 23.53 -13.55 -7.90
N ASP A 70 22.58 -13.49 -6.97
CA ASP A 70 22.39 -14.46 -5.90
C ASP A 70 20.93 -14.91 -5.95
N ALA A 71 20.70 -16.22 -6.05
CA ALA A 71 19.35 -16.79 -6.05
C ALA A 71 18.57 -16.44 -4.77
N LYS A 72 19.26 -16.16 -3.66
CA LYS A 72 18.65 -15.72 -2.39
C LYS A 72 18.09 -14.30 -2.46
N GLY A 73 18.57 -13.46 -3.37
CA GLY A 73 18.22 -12.04 -3.40
C GLY A 73 18.84 -11.25 -2.26
N ILE A 74 18.25 -10.10 -1.93
CA ILE A 74 18.76 -9.18 -0.89
C ILE A 74 18.07 -9.31 0.46
N HIS A 75 16.90 -9.96 0.52
CA HIS A 75 16.12 -10.12 1.74
C HIS A 75 16.51 -11.36 2.53
N SER A 76 16.13 -11.36 3.81
CA SER A 76 16.40 -12.48 4.72
C SER A 76 15.64 -13.75 4.32
N HIS A 77 14.45 -13.61 3.73
CA HIS A 77 13.61 -14.72 3.29
C HIS A 77 12.95 -14.39 1.94
N PRO A 78 12.67 -15.41 1.10
CA PRO A 78 11.76 -15.23 -0.03
C PRO A 78 10.38 -14.77 0.43
N TYR A 79 9.69 -14.01 -0.41
CA TYR A 79 8.27 -13.78 -0.25
C TYR A 79 7.50 -15.05 -0.55
N SER A 80 6.67 -15.50 0.40
CA SER A 80 6.04 -16.81 0.34
C SER A 80 4.74 -16.87 1.13
N THR A 81 3.82 -17.73 0.68
CA THR A 81 2.65 -18.14 1.48
C THR A 81 2.98 -19.24 2.49
N SER A 82 4.14 -19.90 2.35
CA SER A 82 4.62 -20.91 3.29
C SER A 82 5.22 -20.27 4.54
N LYS A 83 4.73 -20.67 5.71
CA LYS A 83 5.30 -20.26 7.02
C LYS A 83 6.67 -20.87 7.31
N THR A 84 7.03 -21.92 6.59
CA THR A 84 8.35 -22.55 6.70
C THR A 84 9.39 -21.80 5.88
N VAL A 85 9.01 -21.30 4.70
CA VAL A 85 9.91 -20.54 3.82
C VAL A 85 10.08 -19.11 4.34
N ASN A 86 8.98 -18.47 4.71
CA ASN A 86 8.99 -17.15 5.34
C ASN A 86 8.24 -17.23 6.67
N PRO A 87 8.92 -17.23 7.82
CA PRO A 87 8.30 -17.38 9.13
C PRO A 87 7.78 -16.07 9.71
N TYR A 88 7.91 -14.94 9.01
CA TYR A 88 7.54 -13.64 9.56
C TYR A 88 6.04 -13.52 9.83
N THR A 89 5.74 -12.92 10.99
CA THR A 89 4.41 -12.62 11.53
C THR A 89 4.37 -11.20 12.08
N TYR A 90 3.20 -10.73 12.50
CA TYR A 90 3.06 -9.42 13.13
C TYR A 90 3.91 -9.29 14.40
N ALA A 91 4.06 -10.34 15.19
CA ALA A 91 4.95 -10.34 16.36
C ALA A 91 6.42 -10.17 16.01
N THR A 92 6.83 -10.56 14.80
CA THR A 92 8.20 -10.36 14.32
C THR A 92 8.55 -8.88 14.21
N LEU A 93 7.55 -8.01 13.97
CA LEU A 93 7.75 -6.56 13.92
C LEU A 93 8.31 -5.98 15.23
N ALA A 94 8.10 -6.65 16.37
CA ALA A 94 8.64 -6.21 17.66
C ALA A 94 10.18 -6.30 17.73
N THR A 95 10.82 -7.07 16.85
CA THR A 95 12.27 -7.31 16.86
C THR A 95 13.03 -6.56 15.77
N LYS A 96 12.33 -5.76 14.95
CA LYS A 96 12.90 -5.04 13.81
C LYS A 96 12.95 -3.54 14.07
N ASN A 97 14.03 -2.90 13.64
CA ASN A 97 14.27 -1.46 13.76
C ASN A 97 14.93 -0.84 12.51
N GLU A 98 15.04 -1.61 11.44
CA GLU A 98 15.60 -1.24 10.15
C GLU A 98 14.46 -1.32 9.11
N VAL A 99 14.45 -0.40 8.14
CA VAL A 99 13.30 -0.16 7.26
C VAL A 99 13.07 -1.30 6.30
N HIS A 100 14.12 -1.89 5.73
CA HIS A 100 14.01 -3.03 4.83
C HIS A 100 13.52 -4.27 5.58
N ASP A 101 14.04 -4.51 6.78
CA ASP A 101 13.60 -5.58 7.70
C ASP A 101 12.11 -5.47 8.04
N ILE A 102 11.61 -4.26 8.28
CA ILE A 102 10.19 -3.97 8.51
C ILE A 102 9.40 -4.16 7.21
N GLY A 103 9.95 -3.69 6.09
CA GLY A 103 9.37 -3.78 4.75
C GLY A 103 9.15 -5.21 4.31
N GLU A 104 10.10 -6.11 4.58
CA GLU A 104 9.99 -7.55 4.31
C GLU A 104 8.74 -8.16 4.97
N ILE A 105 8.45 -7.78 6.22
CA ILE A 105 7.27 -8.28 6.94
C ILE A 105 5.99 -7.76 6.26
N TRP A 106 5.94 -6.45 5.98
CA TRP A 106 4.76 -5.81 5.38
C TRP A 106 4.49 -6.31 3.96
N ALA A 107 5.53 -6.48 3.14
CA ALA A 107 5.43 -7.02 1.78
C ALA A 107 4.94 -8.46 1.80
N ASN A 108 5.51 -9.31 2.66
CA ASN A 108 5.07 -10.69 2.75
C ASN A 108 3.59 -10.80 3.15
N MET A 109 3.11 -9.97 4.09
CA MET A 109 1.68 -9.95 4.46
C MET A 109 0.76 -9.64 3.26
N ARG A 110 1.08 -8.62 2.45
CA ARG A 110 0.27 -8.28 1.27
C ARG A 110 0.40 -9.27 0.13
N ILE A 111 1.54 -9.93 0.00
CA ILE A 111 1.71 -11.04 -0.94
C ILE A 111 0.84 -12.24 -0.55
N ASN A 112 0.62 -12.47 0.76
CA ASN A 112 -0.36 -13.45 1.23
C ASN A 112 -1.81 -12.99 0.95
N VAL A 113 -2.10 -11.68 1.03
CA VAL A 113 -3.38 -11.11 0.57
C VAL A 113 -3.59 -11.32 -0.94
N TYR A 114 -2.58 -11.07 -1.77
CA TYR A 114 -2.61 -11.34 -3.21
C TYR A 114 -2.95 -12.80 -3.49
N ALA A 115 -2.23 -13.73 -2.85
CA ALA A 115 -2.46 -15.16 -3.02
C ALA A 115 -3.88 -15.56 -2.61
N ALA A 116 -4.40 -15.01 -1.52
CA ALA A 116 -5.76 -15.28 -1.05
C ALA A 116 -6.83 -14.76 -2.03
N LEU A 117 -6.67 -13.52 -2.53
CA LEU A 117 -7.59 -12.94 -3.51
C LEU A 117 -7.56 -13.70 -4.85
N VAL A 118 -6.36 -14.04 -5.36
CA VAL A 118 -6.23 -14.87 -6.57
C VAL A 118 -6.84 -16.25 -6.37
N GLY A 119 -6.65 -16.86 -5.20
CA GLY A 119 -7.27 -18.13 -4.85
C GLY A 119 -8.81 -18.06 -4.79
N ALA A 120 -9.36 -16.93 -4.35
CA ALA A 120 -10.81 -16.73 -4.21
C ALA A 120 -11.49 -16.35 -5.53
N SER A 121 -10.86 -15.50 -6.34
CA SER A 121 -11.50 -14.84 -7.49
C SER A 121 -10.74 -15.03 -8.81
N GLY A 122 -9.74 -15.91 -8.83
CA GLY A 122 -8.95 -16.22 -10.02
C GLY A 122 -7.92 -15.16 -10.40
N PHE A 123 -7.25 -15.40 -11.52
CA PHE A 123 -6.22 -14.55 -12.10
C PHE A 123 -6.57 -14.21 -13.54
N ASP A 124 -6.29 -12.97 -13.95
CA ASP A 124 -6.35 -12.57 -15.37
C ASP A 124 -5.08 -11.80 -15.78
N VAL A 125 -4.44 -12.24 -16.87
CA VAL A 125 -3.25 -11.61 -17.44
C VAL A 125 -3.48 -10.13 -17.82
N LYS A 126 -4.74 -9.74 -18.06
CA LYS A 126 -5.15 -8.38 -18.43
C LYS A 126 -5.32 -7.44 -17.23
N ALA A 127 -5.12 -7.88 -16.00
CA ALA A 127 -5.24 -6.99 -14.83
C ALA A 127 -4.32 -5.74 -14.89
N HIS A 128 -3.26 -5.79 -15.70
CA HIS A 128 -2.38 -4.64 -15.98
C HIS A 128 -2.97 -3.58 -16.91
N SER A 129 -3.98 -3.95 -17.71
CA SER A 129 -4.51 -3.11 -18.78
C SER A 129 -6.04 -2.97 -18.77
N ASP A 130 -6.74 -3.74 -17.94
CA ASP A 130 -8.18 -3.71 -17.79
C ASP A 130 -8.57 -3.56 -16.30
N ALA A 131 -8.85 -2.32 -15.92
CA ALA A 131 -9.25 -1.96 -14.56
C ALA A 131 -10.68 -2.41 -14.19
N SER A 132 -11.48 -2.90 -15.15
CA SER A 132 -12.85 -3.35 -14.89
C SER A 132 -12.94 -4.78 -14.35
N LEU A 133 -11.82 -5.52 -14.40
CA LEU A 133 -11.75 -6.90 -13.94
C LEU A 133 -11.95 -7.01 -12.42
N ALA A 134 -12.66 -8.05 -12.03
CA ALA A 134 -12.89 -8.43 -10.64
C ALA A 134 -12.09 -9.69 -10.24
N THR A 135 -11.08 -10.07 -11.03
CA THR A 135 -10.17 -11.16 -10.66
C THR A 135 -9.28 -10.74 -9.50
N GLY A 136 -8.80 -11.71 -8.71
CA GLY A 136 -8.10 -11.43 -7.46
C GLY A 136 -6.85 -10.58 -7.62
N ASN A 137 -6.12 -10.74 -8.72
CA ASN A 137 -4.97 -9.91 -9.04
C ASN A 137 -5.33 -8.47 -9.46
N ALA A 138 -6.50 -8.24 -10.06
CA ALA A 138 -7.01 -6.89 -10.35
C ALA A 138 -7.55 -6.23 -9.07
N VAL A 139 -8.34 -6.96 -8.27
CA VAL A 139 -8.83 -6.53 -6.96
C VAL A 139 -7.67 -6.12 -6.07
N TRP A 140 -6.60 -6.91 -6.00
CA TRP A 140 -5.42 -6.60 -5.19
C TRP A 140 -4.80 -5.25 -5.57
N LEU A 141 -4.67 -4.93 -6.88
CA LEU A 141 -4.11 -3.66 -7.32
C LEU A 141 -5.01 -2.48 -6.93
N HIS A 142 -6.33 -2.62 -7.10
CA HIS A 142 -7.29 -1.60 -6.70
C HIS A 142 -7.17 -1.30 -5.20
N LEU A 143 -7.21 -2.34 -4.37
CA LEU A 143 -7.06 -2.19 -2.92
C LEU A 143 -5.69 -1.62 -2.53
N PHE A 144 -4.62 -2.00 -3.24
CA PHE A 144 -3.28 -1.45 -3.01
C PHE A 144 -3.27 0.08 -3.21
N ILE A 145 -3.85 0.58 -4.30
CA ILE A 145 -3.89 2.01 -4.62
C ILE A 145 -4.83 2.75 -3.67
N ASP A 146 -6.02 2.22 -3.43
CA ASP A 146 -7.02 2.85 -2.57
C ASP A 146 -6.54 2.93 -1.11
N ALA A 147 -5.90 1.88 -0.59
CA ALA A 147 -5.36 1.87 0.77
C ALA A 147 -4.24 2.89 0.98
N LEU A 148 -3.42 3.17 -0.06
CA LEU A 148 -2.41 4.22 -0.01
C LEU A 148 -3.03 5.62 0.18
N ALA A 149 -4.21 5.85 -0.40
CA ALA A 149 -4.94 7.11 -0.27
C ALA A 149 -5.72 7.22 1.05
N LEU A 150 -6.20 6.08 1.59
CA LEU A 150 -7.03 6.04 2.78
C LEU A 150 -6.24 6.09 4.09
N GLN A 151 -5.04 5.52 4.14
CA GLN A 151 -4.24 5.48 5.35
C GLN A 151 -3.83 6.89 5.83
N PRO A 152 -3.68 7.11 7.14
CA PRO A 152 -3.26 8.41 7.67
C PRO A 152 -1.80 8.72 7.29
N CYS A 153 -1.39 9.98 7.44
CA CYS A 153 0.01 10.34 7.35
C CYS A 153 0.83 9.61 8.43
N ARG A 154 1.99 9.08 8.07
CA ARG A 154 2.84 8.25 8.95
C ARG A 154 2.06 7.07 9.56
N PRO A 155 1.49 6.19 8.73
CA PRO A 155 0.66 5.09 9.21
C PRO A 155 1.47 4.08 10.04
N THR A 156 0.77 3.35 10.89
CA THR A 156 1.24 2.08 11.48
C THR A 156 0.76 0.90 10.63
N PHE A 157 1.31 -0.29 10.86
CA PHE A 157 0.80 -1.53 10.25
C PHE A 157 -0.71 -1.68 10.47
N ILE A 158 -1.21 -1.33 11.66
CA ILE A 158 -2.63 -1.46 12.02
C ILE A 158 -3.47 -0.55 11.14
N THR A 159 -3.14 0.74 11.10
CA THR A 159 -3.88 1.71 10.29
C THR A 159 -3.78 1.41 8.80
N ALA A 160 -2.66 0.84 8.34
CA ALA A 160 -2.49 0.42 6.95
C ALA A 160 -3.34 -0.83 6.61
N ARG A 161 -3.40 -1.83 7.51
CA ARG A 161 -4.32 -2.98 7.37
C ARG A 161 -5.77 -2.54 7.32
N ASP A 162 -6.15 -1.65 8.22
CA ASP A 162 -7.53 -1.17 8.30
C ASP A 162 -7.89 -0.35 7.04
N ALA A 163 -6.93 0.36 6.45
CA ALA A 163 -7.10 1.01 5.15
C ALA A 163 -7.34 0.01 4.00
N TRP A 164 -6.75 -1.20 4.03
CA TRP A 164 -7.08 -2.27 3.06
C TRP A 164 -8.51 -2.78 3.22
N ILE A 165 -8.98 -2.96 4.47
CA ILE A 165 -10.36 -3.37 4.74
C ILE A 165 -11.35 -2.27 4.30
N GLN A 166 -11.04 -1.00 4.60
CA GLN A 166 -11.87 0.14 4.17
C GLN A 166 -11.87 0.31 2.64
N ALA A 167 -10.75 0.07 1.96
CA ALA A 167 -10.70 0.10 0.50
C ALA A 167 -11.68 -0.92 -0.11
N ASP A 168 -11.76 -2.11 0.47
CA ASP A 168 -12.68 -3.15 0.02
C ASP A 168 -14.14 -2.78 0.28
N GLU A 169 -14.42 -2.20 1.45
CA GLU A 169 -15.75 -1.67 1.77
C GLU A 169 -16.16 -0.58 0.76
N ASN A 170 -15.28 0.36 0.45
CA ASN A 170 -15.58 1.49 -0.43
C ASN A 170 -15.80 1.08 -1.90
N ARG A 171 -15.00 0.13 -2.40
CA ARG A 171 -15.00 -0.24 -3.83
C ARG A 171 -15.89 -1.44 -4.13
N TYR A 172 -15.96 -2.40 -3.22
CA TYR A 172 -16.57 -3.71 -3.44
C TYR A 172 -17.65 -4.06 -2.41
N ASP A 173 -18.14 -3.07 -1.65
CA ASP A 173 -19.14 -3.25 -0.60
C ASP A 173 -18.76 -4.34 0.43
N GLY A 174 -17.45 -4.51 0.67
CA GLY A 174 -16.91 -5.46 1.63
C GLY A 174 -16.91 -6.92 1.14
N ALA A 175 -17.11 -7.16 -0.16
CA ALA A 175 -17.22 -8.50 -0.73
C ALA A 175 -15.98 -9.39 -0.50
N ASN A 176 -14.80 -8.81 -0.26
CA ASN A 176 -13.57 -9.56 -0.02
C ASN A 176 -13.13 -9.55 1.45
N ALA A 177 -13.88 -8.92 2.37
CA ALA A 177 -13.48 -8.70 3.75
C ALA A 177 -12.99 -9.98 4.46
N CYS A 178 -13.69 -11.11 4.31
CA CYS A 178 -13.26 -12.36 4.92
C CYS A 178 -11.98 -12.94 4.32
N THR A 179 -11.76 -12.76 3.01
CA THR A 179 -10.50 -13.14 2.34
C THR A 179 -9.34 -12.31 2.88
N LEU A 180 -9.54 -10.99 3.01
CA LEU A 180 -8.53 -10.07 3.55
C LEU A 180 -8.20 -10.38 5.02
N TRP A 181 -9.22 -10.51 5.87
CA TRP A 181 -9.03 -10.84 7.29
C TRP A 181 -8.32 -12.18 7.47
N SER A 182 -8.72 -13.21 6.71
CA SER A 182 -8.08 -14.52 6.77
C SER A 182 -6.61 -14.45 6.33
N ALA A 183 -6.30 -13.68 5.29
CA ALA A 183 -4.94 -13.50 4.81
C ALA A 183 -4.05 -12.80 5.86
N PHE A 184 -4.51 -11.70 6.46
CA PHE A 184 -3.77 -11.02 7.52
C PHE A 184 -3.64 -11.89 8.77
N ALA A 185 -4.73 -12.51 9.23
CA ALA A 185 -4.73 -13.44 10.37
C ALA A 185 -3.78 -14.63 10.16
N SER A 186 -3.63 -15.10 8.91
CA SER A 186 -2.66 -16.15 8.59
C SER A 186 -1.22 -15.79 8.99
N ARG A 187 -0.89 -14.50 9.06
CA ARG A 187 0.42 -13.96 9.49
C ARG A 187 0.39 -13.33 10.87
N GLY A 188 -0.54 -13.77 11.73
CA GLY A 188 -0.67 -13.25 13.08
C GLY A 188 -1.20 -11.81 13.12
N PHE A 189 -1.82 -11.33 12.05
CA PHE A 189 -2.28 -9.95 11.92
C PHE A 189 -3.80 -9.79 11.86
N GLY A 190 -4.49 -10.63 12.62
CA GLY A 190 -5.95 -10.69 12.71
C GLY A 190 -6.60 -9.47 13.38
N GLN A 191 -7.93 -9.49 13.44
CA GLN A 191 -8.80 -8.38 13.80
C GLN A 191 -8.40 -7.67 15.10
N VAL A 192 -8.04 -8.45 16.12
CA VAL A 192 -7.72 -7.89 17.43
C VAL A 192 -6.22 -7.68 17.67
N ALA A 193 -5.37 -7.78 16.63
CA ALA A 193 -3.98 -7.33 16.70
C ALA A 193 -3.91 -5.83 17.06
N ARG A 194 -2.97 -5.44 17.91
CA ARG A 194 -2.80 -4.07 18.43
C ARG A 194 -1.32 -3.68 18.49
N SER A 195 -1.06 -2.42 18.82
CA SER A 195 0.29 -1.80 18.93
C SER A 195 1.29 -2.55 19.82
N ALA A 196 0.84 -3.47 20.68
CA ALA A 196 1.70 -4.38 21.41
C ALA A 196 2.46 -5.39 20.53
N ARG A 197 2.20 -5.45 19.20
CA ARG A 197 2.87 -6.32 18.22
C ARG A 197 2.88 -7.77 18.68
N LYS A 198 1.69 -8.28 19.00
CA LYS A 198 1.47 -9.69 19.33
C LYS A 198 0.67 -10.35 18.23
N ASP A 199 1.02 -11.59 17.93
CA ASP A 199 0.27 -12.36 16.95
C ASP A 199 -1.18 -12.55 17.41
N ASN A 200 -2.09 -12.30 16.50
CA ASN A 200 -3.50 -12.56 16.63
C ASN A 200 -4.00 -13.23 15.36
N ALA A 201 -4.72 -14.35 15.50
CA ALA A 201 -5.26 -15.11 14.38
C ALA A 201 -6.78 -14.95 14.27
N ASP A 202 -7.37 -14.06 15.07
CA ASP A 202 -8.83 -13.89 15.10
C ASP A 202 -9.26 -13.17 13.82
N VAL A 203 -10.40 -13.61 13.29
CA VAL A 203 -11.11 -12.98 12.19
C VAL A 203 -12.50 -12.57 12.69
N PRO A 204 -13.20 -11.65 12.01
CA PRO A 204 -14.59 -11.34 12.36
C PRO A 204 -15.45 -12.60 12.45
N ALA A 205 -16.45 -12.59 13.33
CA ALA A 205 -17.26 -13.77 13.64
C ALA A 205 -17.96 -14.31 12.39
N GLU A 206 -18.42 -13.42 11.52
CA GLU A 206 -19.02 -13.70 10.21
C GLU A 206 -18.08 -14.44 9.25
N CYS A 207 -16.76 -14.31 9.44
CA CYS A 207 -15.73 -14.97 8.64
C CYS A 207 -15.27 -16.32 9.23
N SER A 208 -15.70 -16.66 10.45
CA SER A 208 -15.22 -17.84 11.18
C SER A 208 -15.93 -19.16 10.79
N GLY A 209 -16.94 -19.10 9.92
CA GLY A 209 -17.61 -20.28 9.34
C GLY A 209 -16.93 -20.72 8.05
N GLY A 210 -16.07 -21.74 8.13
CA GLY A 210 -15.15 -22.14 7.06
C GLY A 210 -15.72 -22.26 5.64
N SER A 211 -14.86 -21.92 4.68
CA SER A 211 -14.94 -22.23 3.24
C SER A 211 -16.31 -21.99 2.61
N GLY A 212 -16.72 -20.73 2.57
CA GLY A 212 -17.52 -20.27 1.45
C GLY A 212 -16.68 -20.43 0.18
N THR A 213 -16.91 -21.50 -0.57
CA THR A 213 -16.85 -21.47 -2.03
C THR A 213 -17.86 -20.43 -2.51
N GLY A 214 -17.57 -19.16 -2.25
CA GLY A 214 -18.23 -18.06 -2.90
C GLY A 214 -17.69 -18.02 -4.31
N THR A 215 -18.21 -18.85 -5.19
CA THR A 215 -18.04 -18.73 -6.65
C THR A 215 -18.75 -17.47 -7.20
N GLY A 216 -19.06 -16.50 -6.34
CA GLY A 216 -19.46 -15.17 -6.75
C GLY A 216 -18.18 -14.39 -7.01
N GLN A 217 -17.82 -14.28 -8.28
CA GLN A 217 -16.95 -13.21 -8.73
C GLN A 217 -17.42 -11.90 -8.06
N PRO A 218 -16.52 -11.12 -7.40
CA PRO A 218 -16.89 -9.84 -6.85
C PRO A 218 -17.59 -9.03 -7.93
N PRO A 219 -18.69 -8.31 -7.62
CA PRO A 219 -19.32 -7.46 -8.61
C PRO A 219 -18.25 -6.52 -9.19
N ALA A 220 -18.26 -6.37 -10.52
CA ALA A 220 -17.44 -5.35 -11.16
C ALA A 220 -17.74 -4.00 -10.49
N PRO A 221 -16.74 -3.11 -10.33
CA PRO A 221 -16.96 -1.82 -9.70
C PRO A 221 -18.13 -1.10 -10.37
N THR A 222 -19.10 -0.65 -9.58
CA THR A 222 -20.25 0.08 -10.07
C THR A 222 -19.75 1.38 -10.70
N THR A 223 -19.76 1.46 -12.04
CA THR A 223 -19.60 2.73 -12.73
C THR A 223 -20.84 3.56 -12.45
N THR A 224 -20.79 4.39 -11.42
CA THR A 224 -21.71 5.51 -11.30
C THR A 224 -21.37 6.46 -12.44
N THR A 225 -22.13 6.37 -13.55
CA THR A 225 -22.17 7.45 -14.53
C THR A 225 -22.82 8.64 -13.82
N SER A 226 -22.00 9.49 -13.21
CA SER A 226 -22.41 10.85 -12.93
C SER A 226 -22.56 11.53 -14.29
N ASP A 227 -23.79 11.58 -14.79
CA ASP A 227 -24.21 12.56 -15.80
C ASP A 227 -24.14 13.95 -15.14
N GLU A 228 -22.91 14.43 -14.88
CA GLU A 228 -22.66 15.84 -14.65
C GLU A 228 -22.32 16.46 -16.01
N PRO A 229 -23.10 17.45 -16.50
CA PRO A 229 -22.82 18.03 -17.79
C PRO A 229 -21.47 18.76 -17.73
N GLU A 230 -20.61 18.42 -18.69
CA GLU A 230 -19.34 19.09 -18.97
C GLU A 230 -19.52 20.62 -18.94
N PRO A 231 -18.75 21.38 -18.14
CA PRO A 231 -18.85 22.83 -18.15
C PRO A 231 -18.36 23.33 -19.50
N THR A 232 -19.30 23.87 -20.29
CA THR A 232 -18.99 24.49 -21.57
C THR A 232 -18.04 25.67 -21.32
N ALA A 233 -16.79 25.53 -21.77
CA ALA A 233 -15.81 26.58 -21.73
C ALA A 233 -16.32 27.80 -22.53
N THR A 234 -16.78 28.83 -21.83
CA THR A 234 -17.07 30.12 -22.42
C THR A 234 -15.80 30.96 -22.34
N THR A 235 -15.15 31.15 -23.48
CA THR A 235 -14.00 32.02 -23.64
C THR A 235 -14.38 33.44 -23.22
N THR A 236 -13.90 33.88 -22.06
CA THR A 236 -13.95 35.29 -21.65
C THR A 236 -12.51 35.79 -21.62
N THR A 237 -12.16 36.64 -22.58
CA THR A 237 -10.87 37.32 -22.65
C THR A 237 -10.82 38.38 -21.56
N SER A 238 -9.86 38.26 -20.64
CA SER A 238 -9.48 39.34 -19.73
C SER A 238 -7.98 39.59 -19.89
N ASP A 239 -7.66 40.71 -20.53
CA ASP A 239 -6.31 41.26 -20.63
C ASP A 239 -5.83 41.71 -19.24
N GLU A 240 -4.71 41.17 -18.77
CA GLU A 240 -3.94 41.73 -17.66
C GLU A 240 -2.45 41.76 -18.03
N PRO A 241 -1.74 42.90 -17.86
CA PRO A 241 -0.39 43.07 -18.38
C PRO A 241 0.67 42.47 -17.43
N ALA A 242 1.82 42.11 -18.03
CA ALA A 242 2.96 41.48 -17.37
C ALA A 242 3.57 42.31 -16.21
N PRO A 243 4.14 41.67 -15.16
CA PRO A 243 4.77 42.37 -14.07
C PRO A 243 6.19 42.84 -14.46
N THR A 244 6.53 44.05 -14.03
CA THR A 244 7.85 44.67 -14.22
C THR A 244 8.74 44.36 -13.02
N GLU A 245 9.98 43.93 -13.29
CA GLU A 245 11.05 43.78 -12.29
C GLU A 245 11.35 45.12 -11.59
N THR A 246 11.55 45.09 -10.27
CA THR A 246 12.30 46.13 -9.57
C THR A 246 13.11 45.50 -8.43
N THR A 247 14.39 45.83 -8.40
CA THR A 247 15.45 45.34 -7.52
C THR A 247 15.47 46.04 -6.14
N ASP A 248 15.61 45.23 -5.06
CA ASP A 248 16.41 45.33 -3.80
C ASP A 248 16.74 46.72 -3.15
N PRO A 249 16.85 46.93 -1.80
CA PRO A 249 17.73 46.12 -0.91
C PRO A 249 17.41 45.96 0.61
N THR A 250 17.97 44.86 1.16
CA THR A 250 18.59 44.63 2.50
C THR A 250 17.90 44.98 3.84
N ASP A 251 17.86 43.93 4.69
CA ASP A 251 18.44 43.81 6.06
C ASP A 251 17.51 43.59 7.28
N THR A 252 18.03 42.73 8.14
CA THR A 252 17.81 42.51 9.58
C THR A 252 16.64 41.66 10.09
N GLN A 253 17.03 40.70 10.93
CA GLN A 253 16.22 39.82 11.76
C GLN A 253 15.33 40.59 12.73
N ASP A 254 14.11 40.09 12.96
CA ASP A 254 13.51 40.13 14.30
C ASP A 254 12.74 38.83 14.57
N SER A 255 13.07 38.24 15.71
CA SER A 255 12.39 37.11 16.31
C SER A 255 11.33 37.64 17.26
N THR A 256 10.06 37.27 17.06
CA THR A 256 9.12 36.83 18.10
C THR A 256 7.70 36.76 17.55
N ASP A 257 6.94 35.79 18.05
CA ASP A 257 5.49 35.62 17.93
C ASP A 257 4.92 35.15 16.58
N ARG A 258 5.02 33.83 16.35
CA ARG A 258 3.98 33.10 15.62
C ARG A 258 3.34 32.12 16.60
N GLN A 259 2.18 32.50 17.13
CA GLN A 259 1.30 31.58 17.85
C GLN A 259 0.99 30.38 16.93
N GLU A 260 1.20 29.17 17.44
CA GLU A 260 0.73 27.95 16.79
C GLU A 260 -0.79 28.01 16.62
N PRO A 261 -1.34 27.65 15.44
CA PRO A 261 -2.77 27.41 15.35
C PRO A 261 -3.08 26.15 16.17
N THR A 262 -4.00 26.31 17.13
CA THR A 262 -4.64 25.24 17.89
C THR A 262 -4.97 24.03 17.02
N GLU A 263 -4.51 22.88 17.49
CA GLU A 263 -4.82 21.53 17.00
C GLU A 263 -6.32 21.40 16.69
N LEU A 264 -6.65 21.32 15.39
CA LEU A 264 -7.93 20.78 14.95
C LEU A 264 -7.94 19.31 15.37
N GLN A 265 -8.83 18.96 16.30
CA GLN A 265 -9.12 17.55 16.59
C GLN A 265 -9.49 16.86 15.28
N ASP A 266 -8.70 15.87 14.87
CA ASP A 266 -8.92 15.10 13.65
C ASP A 266 -10.24 14.33 13.79
N PRO A 267 -11.23 14.54 12.89
CA PRO A 267 -12.52 13.84 12.96
C PRO A 267 -12.45 12.34 12.63
N ARG A 268 -11.25 11.73 12.54
CA ARG A 268 -11.02 10.34 12.14
C ARG A 268 -10.04 9.59 13.05
N ASP A 269 -10.17 9.77 14.36
CA ASP A 269 -9.51 8.90 15.33
C ASP A 269 -10.16 7.51 15.33
N PHE A 270 -9.57 6.58 14.56
CA PHE A 270 -10.02 5.19 14.44
C PHE A 270 -9.44 4.27 15.52
N SER A 271 -8.70 4.80 16.51
CA SER A 271 -8.06 3.99 17.56
C SER A 271 -9.05 3.30 18.50
N GLU A 272 -10.32 3.74 18.51
CA GLU A 272 -11.40 3.16 19.32
C GLU A 272 -12.34 2.21 18.55
N CYS A 273 -12.15 1.99 17.24
CA CYS A 273 -13.06 1.12 16.46
C CYS A 273 -12.80 -0.37 16.75
N THR A 274 -13.65 -0.97 17.59
CA THR A 274 -13.63 -2.39 17.92
C THR A 274 -14.44 -3.26 16.97
N ASP A 275 -15.32 -2.65 16.15
CA ASP A 275 -16.35 -3.35 15.40
C ASP A 275 -16.42 -2.92 13.93
N TRP A 276 -16.76 -3.88 13.05
CA TRP A 276 -16.72 -3.73 11.58
C TRP A 276 -17.67 -2.65 11.03
N TRP A 277 -18.71 -2.27 11.77
CA TRP A 277 -19.66 -1.23 11.34
C TRP A 277 -19.12 0.21 11.39
N CYS A 278 -17.96 0.45 12.03
CA CYS A 278 -17.35 1.79 12.07
C CYS A 278 -17.03 2.37 10.68
N PHE A 279 -16.85 1.51 9.68
CA PHE A 279 -16.39 1.86 8.33
C PHE A 279 -17.51 2.21 7.34
N LYS A 280 -18.78 2.20 7.80
CA LYS A 280 -20.00 2.44 7.00
C LYS A 280 -20.51 3.90 7.04
N GLN A 281 -19.80 4.83 7.69
CA GLN A 281 -20.25 6.22 7.90
C GLN A 281 -19.45 7.23 7.07
#